data_AF-A0A0B5GLB3-F1
#
_entry.id   AF-A0A0B5GLB3-F1
#
_cell.length_a   1.000
_cell.length_b   1.000
_cell.length_c   1.000
_cell.angle_alpha   90.00
_cell.angle_beta   90.00
_cell.angle_gamma   90.00
#
_symmetry.space_group_name_H-M   'P 1'
#
loop_
_entity.id
_entity.type
_entity.pdbx_description
1 polymer ?
#
loop_
_entity_poly.entity_id
_entity_poly.type
_entity_poly.pdbx_seq_one_letter_code
_entity_poly.pdbx_strand_id
1 'polypeptide(L)'
;MGSLQSLIGPHRLDALGAWAVTGILVGGVGRFAAGGEFDWAVLTALLVAIAVTVPFATRDLETTVPAELLGLVAVPVLVRAFGGFPQVTPFLVVAGVALLLAVVLDAGTSLTMTPRFATVFVVIVTMAVAGVWAVGIYATDTLLGTTFLDGQTELMWDLVTAAGAGVVAGVVFELYFERSARIARLRVSDPDPPEGDQSEASLPGNGTHHRIAVRTLQALLGLISAFALVRGNVTLFVNSGGPLAITFLPALFRREYGYAMDTGLVLWITVASTLHAAGAFELYGAFGWYDSLAHAVSASLVAGVGYAVARAVERHSGAVAFNRKFRATFVVLFVLAVGVGWEILEFASGGIASIIGGEAVLAQYGTSDIVNDLVFNTVGALVVAGWSTAHFEGLAARLTGRVGRLTSGD
;
A
#
# COMPACT_ATOMS: atom_id res chain seq x y z
N MET A 1 -2.14 23.95 2.78
CA MET A 1 -0.82 23.29 2.50
C MET A 1 -0.62 23.27 0.99
N GLY A 2 0.54 23.69 0.46
CA GLY A 2 0.75 23.75 -1.00
C GLY A 2 0.72 22.35 -1.67
N SER A 3 0.05 22.26 -2.82
CA SER A 3 -0.02 21.05 -3.67
C SER A 3 1.28 20.84 -4.47
N LEU A 4 1.59 19.59 -4.84
CA LEU A 4 2.77 19.24 -5.66
C LEU A 4 2.72 19.87 -7.06
N GLN A 5 1.54 20.23 -7.57
CA GLN A 5 1.30 20.85 -8.87
C GLN A 5 2.11 22.13 -9.04
N SER A 6 2.33 22.86 -7.95
CA SER A 6 3.13 24.09 -7.91
C SER A 6 4.63 23.88 -8.17
N LEU A 7 5.10 22.64 -8.21
CA LEU A 7 6.48 22.28 -8.55
C LEU A 7 6.72 22.25 -10.06
N ILE A 8 5.67 22.09 -10.87
CA ILE A 8 5.75 22.08 -12.32
C ILE A 8 5.41 23.48 -12.83
N GLY A 9 6.38 24.18 -13.40
CA GLY A 9 6.18 25.52 -13.93
C GLY A 9 7.25 25.94 -14.94
N PRO A 10 6.94 26.85 -15.88
CA PRO A 10 7.86 27.24 -16.95
C PRO A 10 9.02 28.06 -16.38
N HIS A 11 10.18 27.42 -16.27
CA HIS A 11 11.44 28.05 -15.88
C HIS A 11 12.57 27.51 -16.75
N ARG A 12 13.06 28.31 -17.69
CA ARG A 12 14.09 27.90 -18.67
C ARG A 12 15.33 27.25 -18.06
N LEU A 13 15.84 27.77 -16.95
CA LEU A 13 17.02 27.20 -16.28
C LEU A 13 16.72 25.85 -15.62
N ASP A 14 15.52 25.68 -15.07
CA ASP A 14 15.06 24.44 -14.46
C ASP A 14 14.83 23.38 -15.55
N ALA A 15 14.18 23.75 -16.64
CA ALA A 15 13.99 22.88 -17.80
C ALA A 15 15.32 22.42 -18.41
N LEU A 16 16.31 23.31 -18.55
CA LEU A 16 17.66 22.93 -19.01
C LEU A 16 18.31 21.92 -18.08
N GLY A 17 18.20 22.11 -16.76
CA GLY A 17 18.69 21.16 -15.77
C GLY A 17 17.99 19.80 -15.86
N ALA A 18 16.66 19.81 -15.96
CA ALA A 18 15.85 18.60 -16.07
C ALA A 18 16.22 17.82 -17.34
N TRP A 19 16.30 18.49 -18.51
CA TRP A 19 16.72 17.86 -19.77
C TRP A 19 18.16 17.35 -19.73
N ALA A 20 19.08 18.04 -19.05
CA ALA A 20 20.44 17.55 -18.85
C ALA A 20 20.45 16.24 -18.04
N VAL A 21 19.69 16.17 -16.94
CA VAL A 21 19.54 14.93 -16.16
C VAL A 21 18.85 13.84 -16.99
N THR A 22 17.80 14.15 -17.74
CA THR A 22 17.16 13.19 -18.66
C THR A 22 18.15 12.65 -19.69
N GLY A 23 19.01 13.50 -20.27
CA GLY A 23 20.06 13.08 -21.19
C GLY A 23 21.06 12.12 -20.55
N ILE A 24 21.47 12.37 -19.30
CA ILE A 24 22.32 11.46 -18.52
C ILE A 24 21.63 10.11 -18.33
N LEU A 25 20.34 10.10 -17.96
CA LEU A 25 19.57 8.88 -17.78
C LEU A 25 19.43 8.08 -19.09
N VAL A 26 19.19 8.75 -20.23
CA VAL A 26 19.18 8.12 -21.56
C VAL A 26 20.54 7.48 -21.87
N GLY A 27 21.65 8.16 -21.58
CA GLY A 27 22.99 7.58 -21.67
C GLY A 27 23.15 6.36 -20.75
N GLY A 28 22.59 6.41 -19.54
CA GLY A 28 22.53 5.29 -18.60
C GLY A 28 21.79 4.08 -19.15
N VAL A 29 20.64 4.26 -19.81
CA VAL A 29 19.92 3.19 -20.51
C VAL A 29 20.83 2.50 -21.52
N GLY A 30 21.51 3.30 -22.37
CA GLY A 30 22.44 2.78 -23.36
C GLY A 30 23.62 2.01 -22.73
N ARG A 31 24.18 2.52 -21.63
CA ARG A 31 25.26 1.87 -20.88
C ARG A 31 24.82 0.51 -20.33
N PHE A 32 23.70 0.45 -19.61
CA PHE A 32 23.22 -0.79 -19.01
C PHE A 32 22.86 -1.83 -20.08
N ALA A 33 22.19 -1.40 -21.16
CA ALA A 33 21.86 -2.29 -22.28
C ALA A 33 23.13 -2.84 -22.96
N ALA A 34 24.15 -2.01 -23.17
CA ALA A 34 25.43 -2.43 -23.74
C ALA A 34 26.20 -3.39 -22.81
N GLY A 35 25.99 -3.29 -21.49
CA GLY A 35 26.55 -4.19 -20.48
C GLY A 35 25.77 -5.49 -20.28
N GLY A 36 24.62 -5.67 -20.95
CA GLY A 36 23.72 -6.82 -20.74
C GLY A 36 22.86 -6.75 -19.48
N GLU A 37 22.88 -5.61 -18.75
CA GLU A 37 22.08 -5.35 -17.55
C GLU A 37 20.69 -4.84 -17.95
N PHE A 38 19.88 -5.71 -18.57
CA PHE A 38 18.59 -5.33 -19.15
C PHE A 38 17.55 -4.90 -18.12
N ASP A 39 17.59 -5.46 -16.91
CA ASP A 39 16.79 -5.05 -15.76
C ASP A 39 16.99 -3.56 -15.43
N TRP A 40 18.24 -3.13 -15.36
CA TRP A 40 18.62 -1.74 -15.11
C TRP A 40 18.35 -0.83 -16.29
N ALA A 41 18.52 -1.31 -17.52
CA ALA A 41 18.16 -0.57 -18.71
C ALA A 41 16.66 -0.25 -18.73
N VAL A 42 15.80 -1.23 -18.42
CA VAL A 42 14.35 -1.07 -18.35
C VAL A 42 13.95 -0.13 -17.20
N LEU A 43 14.52 -0.31 -16.02
CA LEU A 43 14.23 0.54 -14.85
C LEU A 43 14.62 2.01 -15.11
N THR A 44 15.78 2.24 -15.72
CA THR A 44 16.24 3.58 -16.09
C THR A 44 15.39 4.17 -17.22
N ALA A 45 14.96 3.35 -18.19
CA ALA A 45 14.07 3.80 -19.26
C ALA A 45 12.68 4.20 -18.74
N LEU A 46 12.16 3.51 -17.71
CA LEU A 46 10.92 3.90 -17.03
C LEU A 46 11.04 5.28 -16.39
N LEU A 47 12.16 5.57 -15.72
CA LEU A 47 12.45 6.90 -15.19
C LEU A 47 12.46 7.97 -16.29
N VAL A 48 13.14 7.70 -17.42
CA VAL A 48 13.15 8.60 -18.58
C VAL A 48 11.73 8.83 -19.09
N ALA A 49 10.94 7.78 -19.26
CA ALA A 49 9.57 7.86 -19.74
C ALA A 49 8.70 8.76 -18.84
N ILE A 50 8.81 8.61 -17.51
CA ILE A 50 8.09 9.45 -16.55
C ILE A 50 8.57 10.91 -16.63
N ALA A 51 9.88 11.14 -16.67
CA ALA A 51 10.46 12.48 -16.74
C ALA A 51 9.99 13.27 -17.96
N VAL A 52 9.86 12.59 -19.11
CA VAL A 52 9.41 13.23 -20.35
C VAL A 52 7.89 13.30 -20.50
N THR A 53 7.13 12.56 -19.67
CA THR A 53 5.66 12.49 -19.77
C THR A 53 5.03 13.89 -19.71
N VAL A 54 5.47 14.73 -18.78
CA VAL A 54 4.90 16.09 -18.60
C VAL A 54 5.17 16.98 -19.83
N PRO A 55 6.43 17.19 -20.28
CA PRO A 55 6.72 17.99 -21.46
C PRO A 55 5.95 17.58 -22.73
N PHE A 56 5.82 16.27 -22.95
CA PHE A 56 5.12 15.76 -24.13
C PHE A 56 3.60 15.84 -24.00
N ALA A 57 3.04 15.64 -22.80
CA ALA A 57 1.61 15.77 -22.55
C ALA A 57 1.14 17.23 -22.65
N THR A 58 1.94 18.18 -22.17
CA THR A 58 1.64 19.62 -22.23
C THR A 58 2.00 20.25 -23.59
N ARG A 59 2.80 19.53 -24.40
CA ARG A 59 3.41 20.04 -25.65
C ARG A 59 4.28 21.29 -25.43
N ASP A 60 4.89 21.39 -24.26
CA ASP A 60 5.78 22.48 -23.88
C ASP A 60 7.04 21.90 -23.22
N LEU A 61 8.17 22.03 -23.93
CA LEU A 61 9.47 21.52 -23.48
C LEU A 61 10.05 22.30 -22.29
N GLU A 62 9.53 23.50 -21.98
CA GLU A 62 9.92 24.25 -20.80
C GLU A 62 9.17 23.80 -19.54
N THR A 63 8.07 23.05 -19.68
CA THR A 63 7.27 22.52 -18.57
C THR A 63 7.75 21.12 -18.19
N THR A 64 8.66 21.05 -17.22
CA THR A 64 9.32 19.81 -16.76
C THR A 64 9.08 19.56 -15.26
N VAL A 65 9.42 18.35 -14.79
CA VAL A 65 9.60 18.11 -13.35
C VAL A 65 10.83 18.89 -12.84
N PRO A 66 10.88 19.31 -11.56
CA PRO A 66 12.03 20.04 -11.03
C PRO A 66 13.34 19.30 -11.27
N ALA A 67 14.36 20.01 -11.77
CA ALA A 67 15.65 19.43 -12.08
C ALA A 67 16.31 18.83 -10.83
N GLU A 68 16.15 19.45 -9.66
CA GLU A 68 16.71 18.94 -8.40
C GLU A 68 16.06 17.63 -7.98
N LEU A 69 14.74 17.51 -8.19
CA LEU A 69 13.99 16.31 -7.88
C LEU A 69 14.38 15.16 -8.82
N LEU A 70 14.44 15.43 -10.12
CA LEU A 70 14.88 14.46 -11.11
C LEU A 70 16.34 14.05 -10.89
N GLY A 71 17.20 15.00 -10.54
CA GLY A 71 18.59 14.77 -10.15
C GLY A 71 18.71 13.86 -8.94
N LEU A 72 17.93 14.12 -7.88
CA LEU A 72 17.88 13.29 -6.68
C LEU A 72 17.48 11.84 -6.99
N VAL A 73 16.46 11.66 -7.84
CA VAL A 73 16.01 10.33 -8.29
C VAL A 73 17.01 9.65 -9.23
N ALA A 74 17.84 10.41 -9.95
CA ALA A 74 18.91 9.88 -10.78
C ALA A 74 20.15 9.42 -9.98
N VAL A 75 20.34 9.88 -8.74
CA VAL A 75 21.51 9.51 -7.92
C VAL A 75 21.68 8.00 -7.76
N PRO A 76 20.66 7.22 -7.37
CA PRO A 76 20.82 5.77 -7.22
C PRO A 76 21.17 5.06 -8.54
N VAL A 77 20.68 5.55 -9.69
CA VAL A 77 21.03 5.05 -11.03
C VAL A 77 22.52 5.27 -11.31
N LEU A 78 23.03 6.47 -10.99
CA LEU A 78 24.45 6.79 -11.14
C LEU A 78 25.32 5.95 -10.22
N VAL A 79 24.94 5.84 -8.94
CA VAL A 79 25.64 4.99 -7.96
C VAL A 79 25.73 3.55 -8.45
N ARG A 80 24.63 2.99 -8.98
CA ARG A 80 24.63 1.67 -9.60
C ARG A 80 25.55 1.61 -10.81
N ALA A 81 25.54 2.61 -11.68
CA ALA A 81 26.38 2.62 -12.89
C ALA A 81 27.89 2.52 -12.59
N PHE A 82 28.31 2.91 -11.38
CA PHE A 82 29.67 2.76 -10.86
C PHE A 82 29.88 1.53 -9.95
N GLY A 83 28.89 0.63 -9.87
CA GLY A 83 28.95 -0.62 -9.09
C GLY A 83 28.63 -0.46 -7.61
N GLY A 84 28.07 0.68 -7.18
CA GLY A 84 27.75 0.94 -5.78
C GLY A 84 26.43 0.32 -5.32
N PHE A 85 26.43 -0.27 -4.12
CA PHE A 85 25.24 -0.72 -3.37
C PHE A 85 24.18 -1.46 -4.20
N PRO A 86 24.54 -2.58 -4.85
CA PRO A 86 23.65 -3.27 -5.80
C PRO A 86 22.39 -3.83 -5.14
N GLN A 87 22.40 -4.11 -3.83
CA GLN A 87 21.24 -4.61 -3.09
C GLN A 87 20.24 -3.52 -2.72
N VAL A 88 20.67 -2.25 -2.65
CA VAL A 88 19.83 -1.14 -2.15
C VAL A 88 19.37 -0.21 -3.28
N THR A 89 20.23 0.00 -4.28
CA THR A 89 19.97 0.94 -5.37
C THR A 89 18.72 0.64 -6.18
N PRO A 90 18.31 -0.61 -6.49
CA PRO A 90 17.07 -0.87 -7.22
C PRO A 90 15.86 -0.30 -6.49
N PHE A 91 15.78 -0.54 -5.18
CA PHE A 91 14.65 -0.13 -4.36
C PHE A 91 14.59 1.39 -4.15
N LEU A 92 15.75 2.06 -4.06
CA LEU A 92 15.82 3.52 -4.06
C LEU A 92 15.34 4.12 -5.39
N VAL A 93 15.67 3.48 -6.52
CA VAL A 93 15.13 3.90 -7.83
C VAL A 93 13.63 3.69 -7.90
N VAL A 94 13.11 2.54 -7.46
CA VAL A 94 11.66 2.28 -7.40
C VAL A 94 10.94 3.33 -6.54
N ALA A 95 11.50 3.70 -5.39
CA ALA A 95 10.95 4.74 -4.54
C ALA A 95 10.98 6.12 -5.23
N GLY A 96 12.05 6.44 -5.96
CA GLY A 96 12.15 7.66 -6.77
C GLY A 96 11.15 7.68 -7.94
N VAL A 97 10.96 6.55 -8.62
CA VAL A 97 9.91 6.35 -9.64
C VAL A 97 8.53 6.62 -9.03
N ALA A 98 8.23 6.04 -7.87
CA ALA A 98 6.96 6.22 -7.18
C ALA A 98 6.71 7.69 -6.84
N LEU A 99 7.74 8.43 -6.42
CA LEU A 99 7.62 9.86 -6.16
C LEU A 99 7.37 10.66 -7.43
N LEU A 100 8.15 10.44 -8.49
CA LEU A 100 7.94 11.13 -9.76
C LEU A 100 6.53 10.84 -10.30
N LEU A 101 6.05 9.60 -10.19
CA LEU A 101 4.67 9.26 -10.50
C LEU A 101 3.69 10.05 -9.65
N ALA A 102 3.89 10.17 -8.33
CA ALA A 102 3.02 10.97 -7.48
C ALA A 102 2.98 12.45 -7.91
N VAL A 103 4.13 13.04 -8.25
CA VAL A 103 4.23 14.43 -8.75
C VAL A 103 3.55 14.59 -10.10
N VAL A 104 3.78 13.67 -11.04
CA VAL A 104 3.16 13.71 -12.37
C VAL A 104 1.65 13.50 -12.29
N LEU A 105 1.18 12.61 -11.41
CA LEU A 105 -0.23 12.38 -11.17
C LEU A 105 -0.90 13.60 -10.54
N ASP A 106 -0.26 14.24 -9.56
CA ASP A 106 -0.78 15.47 -8.95
C ASP A 106 -0.87 16.62 -9.96
N ALA A 107 0.15 16.78 -10.80
CA ALA A 107 0.20 17.89 -11.75
C ALA A 107 -0.67 17.67 -13.01
N GLY A 108 -0.77 16.42 -13.47
CA GLY A 108 -1.38 16.05 -14.74
C GLY A 108 -2.82 15.52 -14.65
N THR A 109 -3.35 15.34 -13.44
CA THR A 109 -4.72 14.84 -13.24
C THR A 109 -5.48 15.71 -12.24
N SER A 110 -6.74 15.35 -11.95
CA SER A 110 -7.51 15.99 -10.88
C SER A 110 -7.09 15.53 -9.47
N LEU A 111 -6.03 14.73 -9.36
CA LEU A 111 -5.50 14.29 -8.09
C LEU A 111 -4.75 15.44 -7.44
N THR A 112 -5.01 15.68 -6.16
CA THR A 112 -4.17 16.55 -5.34
C THR A 112 -3.64 15.77 -4.16
N MET A 113 -2.39 15.99 -3.78
CA MET A 113 -1.63 15.27 -2.76
C MET A 113 -0.76 16.25 -1.98
N THR A 114 -0.71 16.08 -0.67
CA THR A 114 0.25 16.79 0.17
C THR A 114 1.60 16.09 0.14
N PRO A 115 2.72 16.80 0.41
CA PRO A 115 4.03 16.18 0.52
C PRO A 115 4.08 15.01 1.53
N ARG A 116 3.41 15.15 2.68
CA ARG A 116 3.32 14.09 3.70
C ARG A 116 2.59 12.86 3.18
N PHE A 117 1.47 13.05 2.48
CA PHE A 117 0.77 11.95 1.85
C PHE A 117 1.64 11.28 0.78
N ALA A 118 2.32 12.07 -0.05
CA ALA A 118 3.23 11.54 -1.07
C ALA A 118 4.37 10.72 -0.47
N THR A 119 4.95 11.15 0.66
CA THR A 119 5.97 10.40 1.41
C THR A 119 5.45 9.02 1.84
N VAL A 120 4.28 8.95 2.47
CA VAL A 120 3.67 7.68 2.88
C VAL A 120 3.32 6.82 1.65
N PHE A 121 2.80 7.45 0.60
CA PHE A 121 2.46 6.79 -0.65
C PHE A 121 3.69 6.15 -1.31
N VAL A 122 4.84 6.82 -1.29
CA VAL A 122 6.12 6.28 -1.79
C VAL A 122 6.52 5.00 -1.05
N VAL A 123 6.41 4.98 0.29
CA VAL A 123 6.71 3.77 1.07
C VAL A 123 5.77 2.62 0.65
N ILE A 124 4.47 2.89 0.59
CA ILE A 124 3.44 1.91 0.19
C ILE A 124 3.73 1.36 -1.21
N VAL A 125 3.96 2.23 -2.20
CA VAL A 125 4.23 1.80 -3.58
C VAL A 125 5.52 1.01 -3.67
N THR A 126 6.57 1.41 -2.96
CA THR A 126 7.86 0.70 -2.97
C THR A 126 7.71 -0.72 -2.43
N MET A 127 7.03 -0.89 -1.29
CA MET A 127 6.75 -2.21 -0.72
C MET A 127 5.85 -3.04 -1.64
N ALA A 128 4.77 -2.44 -2.18
CA ALA A 128 3.85 -3.15 -3.05
C ALA A 128 4.53 -3.62 -4.35
N VAL A 129 5.37 -2.78 -4.97
CA VAL A 129 6.15 -3.15 -6.15
C VAL A 129 7.12 -4.28 -5.83
N ALA A 130 7.80 -4.24 -4.68
CA ALA A 130 8.68 -5.33 -4.24
C ALA A 130 7.92 -6.65 -4.05
N GLY A 131 6.74 -6.61 -3.43
CA GLY A 131 5.88 -7.79 -3.29
C GLY A 131 5.42 -8.36 -4.64
N VAL A 132 4.97 -7.50 -5.57
CA VAL A 132 4.58 -7.92 -6.92
C VAL A 132 5.76 -8.50 -7.70
N TRP A 133 6.94 -7.91 -7.55
CA TRP A 133 8.17 -8.40 -8.16
C TRP A 133 8.54 -9.78 -7.62
N ALA A 134 8.48 -10.00 -6.30
CA ALA A 134 8.71 -11.30 -5.68
C ALA A 134 7.78 -12.39 -6.25
N VAL A 135 6.47 -12.11 -6.33
CA VAL A 135 5.48 -13.01 -6.94
C VAL A 135 5.83 -13.28 -8.41
N GLY A 136 6.23 -12.26 -9.15
CA GLY A 136 6.61 -12.36 -10.56
C GLY A 136 7.86 -13.20 -10.81
N ILE A 137 8.90 -13.05 -9.98
CA ILE A 137 10.08 -13.90 -10.07
C ILE A 137 9.72 -15.35 -9.73
N TYR A 138 9.00 -15.58 -8.63
CA TYR A 138 8.56 -16.92 -8.26
C TYR A 138 7.75 -17.61 -9.36
N ALA A 139 6.84 -16.86 -10.00
CA ALA A 139 6.07 -17.37 -11.12
C ALA A 139 6.95 -17.69 -12.33
N THR A 140 7.93 -16.84 -12.63
CA THR A 140 8.91 -17.10 -13.71
C THR A 140 9.72 -18.37 -13.42
N ASP A 141 10.25 -18.53 -12.21
CA ASP A 141 11.02 -19.71 -11.81
C ASP A 141 10.17 -20.98 -11.88
N THR A 142 8.92 -20.91 -11.42
CA THR A 142 7.99 -22.06 -11.40
C THR A 142 7.47 -22.42 -12.79
N LEU A 143 7.12 -21.44 -13.62
CA LEU A 143 6.45 -21.67 -14.90
C LEU A 143 7.41 -21.80 -16.08
N LEU A 144 8.55 -21.12 -16.03
CA LEU A 144 9.55 -21.06 -17.11
C LEU A 144 10.84 -21.80 -16.75
N GLY A 145 11.00 -22.28 -15.51
CA GLY A 145 12.17 -23.02 -15.07
C GLY A 145 13.43 -22.16 -14.90
N THR A 146 13.26 -20.85 -14.68
CA THR A 146 14.38 -19.96 -14.34
C THR A 146 14.83 -20.19 -12.89
N THR A 147 15.98 -19.60 -12.53
CA THR A 147 16.58 -19.71 -11.19
C THR A 147 16.96 -18.32 -10.69
N PHE A 148 16.00 -17.40 -10.70
CA PHE A 148 16.21 -16.01 -10.32
C PHE A 148 16.04 -15.77 -8.81
N LEU A 149 15.25 -16.60 -8.11
CA LEU A 149 15.18 -16.57 -6.65
C LEU A 149 16.33 -17.38 -6.05
N ASP A 150 17.16 -16.71 -5.26
CA ASP A 150 18.29 -17.32 -4.57
C ASP A 150 17.87 -18.11 -3.32
N GLY A 151 16.72 -17.78 -2.72
CA GLY A 151 16.20 -18.46 -1.54
C GLY A 151 15.17 -17.63 -0.76
N GLN A 152 14.61 -18.25 0.28
CA GLN A 152 13.64 -17.59 1.17
C GLN A 152 14.28 -16.42 1.92
N THR A 153 15.49 -16.61 2.45
CA THR A 153 16.15 -15.60 3.30
C THR A 153 16.55 -14.39 2.47
N GLU A 154 17.07 -14.61 1.27
CA GLU A 154 17.44 -13.59 0.30
C GLU A 154 16.21 -12.78 -0.12
N LEU A 155 15.11 -13.45 -0.46
CA LEU A 155 13.84 -12.79 -0.73
C LEU A 155 13.37 -11.91 0.43
N MET A 156 13.45 -12.41 1.67
CA MET A 156 13.04 -11.62 2.83
C MET A 156 13.93 -10.40 3.06
N TRP A 157 15.24 -10.53 2.87
CA TRP A 157 16.14 -9.38 2.93
C TRP A 157 15.91 -8.37 1.80
N ASP A 158 15.49 -8.81 0.62
CA ASP A 158 15.05 -7.91 -0.47
C ASP A 158 13.80 -7.12 -0.07
N LEU A 159 12.79 -7.78 0.51
CA LEU A 159 11.58 -7.11 1.02
C LEU A 159 11.89 -6.13 2.16
N VAL A 160 12.76 -6.51 3.10
CA VAL A 160 13.23 -5.63 4.18
C VAL A 160 13.98 -4.42 3.61
N THR A 161 14.84 -4.65 2.62
CA THR A 161 15.60 -3.58 1.96
C THR A 161 14.68 -2.65 1.18
N ALA A 162 13.65 -3.19 0.53
CA ALA A 162 12.63 -2.40 -0.15
C ALA A 162 11.85 -1.49 0.82
N ALA A 163 11.40 -2.04 1.94
CA ALA A 163 10.72 -1.29 2.99
C ALA A 163 11.63 -0.18 3.55
N GLY A 164 12.89 -0.51 3.87
CA GLY A 164 13.88 0.45 4.34
C GLY A 164 14.19 1.55 3.32
N ALA A 165 14.39 1.19 2.05
CA ALA A 165 14.63 2.13 0.97
C ALA A 165 13.43 3.07 0.74
N GLY A 166 12.20 2.55 0.79
CA GLY A 166 10.99 3.35 0.73
C GLY A 166 10.91 4.37 1.86
N VAL A 167 11.21 3.97 3.11
CA VAL A 167 11.25 4.88 4.26
C VAL A 167 12.34 5.94 4.11
N VAL A 168 13.56 5.53 3.75
CA VAL A 168 14.69 6.45 3.54
C VAL A 168 14.35 7.47 2.46
N ALA A 169 13.85 7.02 1.31
CA ALA A 169 13.43 7.89 0.22
C ALA A 169 12.33 8.85 0.67
N GLY A 170 11.29 8.34 1.35
CA GLY A 170 10.21 9.14 1.91
C GLY A 170 10.68 10.26 2.84
N VAL A 171 11.63 9.97 3.74
CA VAL A 171 12.24 10.95 4.65
C VAL A 171 13.07 11.98 3.87
N VAL A 172 13.90 11.53 2.94
CA VAL A 172 14.70 12.44 2.09
C VAL A 172 13.80 13.38 1.30
N PHE A 173 12.67 12.88 0.78
CA PHE A 173 11.70 13.69 0.05
C PHE A 173 10.93 14.65 0.95
N GLU A 174 10.54 14.24 2.16
CA GLU A 174 9.94 15.15 3.14
C GLU A 174 10.90 16.29 3.47
N LEU A 175 12.17 15.99 3.73
CA LEU A 175 13.21 16.99 3.99
C LEU A 175 13.44 17.91 2.78
N TYR A 176 13.42 17.38 1.56
CA TYR A 176 13.48 18.17 0.33
C TYR A 176 12.31 19.16 0.25
N PHE A 177 11.09 18.72 0.52
CA PHE A 177 9.90 19.56 0.48
C PHE A 177 9.85 20.57 1.64
N GLU A 178 10.39 20.23 2.80
CA GLU A 178 10.49 21.16 3.94
C GLU A 178 11.52 22.27 3.72
N ARG A 179 12.68 21.94 3.14
CA ARG A 179 13.80 22.89 2.93
C ARG A 179 13.70 23.68 1.64
N SER A 180 12.93 23.23 0.66
CA SER A 180 12.82 23.91 -0.63
C SER A 180 12.14 25.28 -0.48
N ALA A 181 12.95 26.36 -0.57
CA ALA A 181 12.49 27.75 -0.56
C ALA A 181 11.46 28.07 -1.67
N ARG A 182 11.40 27.25 -2.73
CA ARG A 182 10.39 27.29 -3.80
C ARG A 182 8.97 27.08 -3.26
N ILE A 183 8.79 26.19 -2.28
CA ILE A 183 7.50 25.81 -1.68
C ILE A 183 7.11 26.76 -0.55
N ALA A 184 8.08 27.34 0.16
CA ALA A 184 7.84 28.33 1.20
C ALA A 184 7.08 29.57 0.68
N ARG A 185 7.27 29.96 -0.59
CA ARG A 185 6.55 31.06 -1.24
C ARG A 185 5.08 30.77 -1.57
N LEU A 186 4.67 29.50 -1.57
CA LEU A 186 3.33 29.05 -1.91
C LEU A 186 2.48 28.69 -0.67
N ARG A 187 3.05 28.78 0.53
CA ARG A 187 2.35 28.56 1.81
C ARG A 187 1.50 29.76 2.27
N VAL A 188 1.59 30.91 1.61
CA VAL A 188 0.82 32.11 1.96
C VAL A 188 -0.47 32.15 1.15
N SER A 189 -1.41 31.27 1.49
CA SER A 189 -2.86 31.40 1.29
C SER A 189 -3.48 30.06 1.66
N ASP A 190 -4.02 29.94 2.86
CA ASP A 190 -5.16 29.06 3.09
C ASP A 190 -6.04 29.67 4.19
N PRO A 191 -7.37 29.72 3.98
CA PRO A 191 -8.34 30.11 4.99
C PRO A 191 -8.63 28.97 5.97
N ASP A 192 -9.28 29.33 7.08
CA ASP A 192 -9.65 28.44 8.18
C ASP A 192 -10.45 27.19 7.75
N PRO A 193 -10.28 26.06 8.44
CA PRO A 193 -11.04 24.84 8.17
C PRO A 193 -12.54 25.07 8.45
N PRO A 194 -13.46 24.58 7.60
CA PRO A 194 -14.87 24.59 7.94
C PRO A 194 -15.15 23.62 9.09
N GLU A 195 -16.02 24.04 10.01
CA GLU A 195 -16.55 23.21 11.09
C GLU A 195 -17.24 21.97 10.51
N GLY A 196 -16.87 20.81 11.04
CA GLY A 196 -17.37 19.52 10.59
C GLY A 196 -18.84 19.33 10.94
N ASP A 197 -19.67 19.12 9.91
CA ASP A 197 -21.03 18.63 10.05
C ASP A 197 -20.99 17.14 10.45
N GLN A 198 -21.40 16.86 11.69
CA GLN A 198 -21.59 15.52 12.23
C GLN A 198 -22.89 14.94 11.66
N SER A 199 -22.83 14.38 10.46
CA SER A 199 -23.95 13.59 9.95
C SER A 199 -23.92 12.20 10.58
N GLU A 200 -24.67 12.08 11.68
CA GLU A 200 -25.13 10.82 12.27
C GLU A 200 -25.87 9.99 11.22
N ALA A 201 -25.40 8.77 10.99
CA ALA A 201 -26.17 7.72 10.34
C ALA A 201 -26.14 6.46 11.22
N SER A 202 -26.84 6.54 12.34
CA SER A 202 -27.29 5.36 13.07
C SER A 202 -28.49 4.75 12.32
N LEU A 203 -28.28 3.61 11.68
CA LEU A 203 -29.37 2.73 11.26
C LEU A 203 -29.38 1.47 12.14
N PRO A 204 -30.50 1.16 12.82
CA PRO A 204 -30.63 -0.06 13.59
C PRO A 204 -30.97 -1.23 12.66
N GLY A 205 -30.23 -2.34 12.75
CA GLY A 205 -30.43 -3.48 11.85
C GLY A 205 -30.06 -4.84 12.44
N ASN A 206 -31.02 -5.47 13.11
CA ASN A 206 -31.11 -6.91 13.43
C ASN A 206 -30.06 -7.51 14.40
N GLY A 207 -30.13 -7.04 15.66
CA GLY A 207 -29.06 -7.16 16.66
C GLY A 207 -29.00 -8.44 17.51
N THR A 208 -29.90 -9.42 17.36
CA THR A 208 -29.87 -10.64 18.21
C THR A 208 -29.04 -11.75 17.58
N HIS A 209 -29.33 -12.15 16.34
CA HIS A 209 -28.59 -13.23 15.66
C HIS A 209 -27.12 -12.86 15.40
N HIS A 210 -26.85 -11.63 14.95
CA HIS A 210 -25.47 -11.13 14.78
C HIS A 210 -24.71 -11.11 16.09
N ARG A 211 -25.36 -10.68 17.18
CA ARG A 211 -24.73 -10.64 18.50
C ARG A 211 -24.45 -12.04 19.03
N ILE A 212 -25.38 -12.97 18.87
CA ILE A 212 -25.17 -14.38 19.23
C ILE A 212 -23.99 -14.94 18.42
N ALA A 213 -23.98 -14.76 17.10
CA ALA A 213 -22.90 -15.23 16.24
C ALA A 213 -21.53 -14.67 16.67
N VAL A 214 -21.42 -13.35 16.86
CA VAL A 214 -20.19 -12.71 17.33
C VAL A 214 -19.75 -13.25 18.69
N ARG A 215 -20.68 -13.40 19.64
CA ARG A 215 -20.36 -13.93 20.98
C ARG A 215 -19.93 -15.39 20.93
N THR A 216 -20.55 -16.20 20.09
CA THR A 216 -20.15 -17.60 19.88
C THR A 216 -18.75 -17.69 19.31
N LEU A 217 -18.44 -16.89 18.28
CA LEU A 217 -17.10 -16.83 17.68
C LEU A 217 -16.05 -16.29 18.67
N GLN A 218 -16.38 -15.26 19.46
CA GLN A 218 -15.52 -14.77 20.54
C GLN A 218 -15.29 -15.83 21.62
N ALA A 219 -16.31 -16.63 21.96
CA ALA A 219 -16.16 -17.73 22.90
C ALA A 219 -15.23 -18.82 22.34
N LEU A 220 -15.38 -19.17 21.06
CA LEU A 220 -14.48 -20.11 20.38
C LEU A 220 -13.03 -19.61 20.38
N LEU A 221 -12.80 -18.35 20.02
CA LEU A 221 -11.50 -17.70 20.09
C LEU A 221 -10.93 -17.74 21.52
N GLY A 222 -11.74 -17.40 22.52
CA GLY A 222 -11.37 -17.47 23.93
C GLY A 222 -11.00 -18.88 24.38
N LEU A 223 -11.69 -19.92 23.90
CA LEU A 223 -11.36 -21.31 24.17
C LEU A 223 -10.02 -21.72 23.55
N ILE A 224 -9.78 -21.35 22.29
CA ILE A 224 -8.51 -21.62 21.60
C ILE A 224 -7.36 -20.93 22.34
N SER A 225 -7.51 -19.66 22.70
CA SER A 225 -6.49 -18.90 23.45
C SER A 225 -6.26 -19.46 24.85
N ALA A 226 -7.31 -19.80 25.59
CA ALA A 226 -7.17 -20.39 26.91
C ALA A 226 -6.49 -21.76 26.84
N PHE A 227 -6.84 -22.59 25.85
CA PHE A 227 -6.18 -23.86 25.60
C PHE A 227 -4.69 -23.66 25.31
N ALA A 228 -4.33 -22.71 24.44
CA ALA A 228 -2.94 -22.39 24.11
C ALA A 228 -2.15 -21.96 25.35
N LEU A 229 -2.73 -21.11 26.19
CA LEU A 229 -2.13 -20.66 27.44
C LEU A 229 -1.89 -21.82 28.41
N VAL A 230 -2.87 -22.71 28.60
CA VAL A 230 -2.76 -23.89 29.47
C VAL A 230 -1.70 -24.87 28.95
N ARG A 231 -1.54 -24.98 27.63
CA ARG A 231 -0.53 -25.83 26.99
C ARG A 231 0.85 -25.19 26.91
N GLY A 232 1.01 -23.93 27.33
CA GLY A 232 2.26 -23.18 27.18
C GLY A 232 2.65 -22.90 25.73
N ASN A 233 1.71 -23.01 24.78
CA ASN A 233 1.96 -22.74 23.37
C ASN A 233 1.83 -21.22 23.12
N VAL A 234 2.96 -20.52 23.16
CA VAL A 234 3.03 -19.06 23.02
C VAL A 234 2.61 -18.63 21.61
N THR A 235 3.07 -19.32 20.57
CA THR A 235 2.75 -19.03 19.17
C THR A 235 1.24 -19.06 18.93
N LEU A 236 0.56 -20.13 19.34
CA LEU A 236 -0.89 -20.24 19.23
C LEU A 236 -1.61 -19.24 20.13
N PHE A 237 -1.08 -18.96 21.33
CA PHE A 237 -1.68 -17.98 22.23
C PHE A 237 -1.70 -16.58 21.61
N VAL A 238 -0.60 -16.15 20.98
CA VAL A 238 -0.54 -14.87 20.27
C VAL A 238 -1.45 -14.87 19.04
N ASN A 239 -1.41 -15.94 18.24
CA ASN A 239 -2.22 -16.09 17.01
C ASN A 239 -3.72 -16.32 17.24
N SER A 240 -4.16 -16.51 18.49
CA SER A 240 -5.59 -16.57 18.83
C SER A 240 -6.02 -15.41 19.74
N GLY A 241 -5.15 -15.00 20.66
CA GLY A 241 -5.39 -13.90 21.61
C GLY A 241 -5.35 -12.53 20.94
N GLY A 242 -4.44 -12.31 19.98
CA GLY A 242 -4.43 -11.09 19.16
C GLY A 242 -5.73 -10.91 18.37
N PRO A 243 -6.15 -11.91 17.56
CA PRO A 243 -7.45 -11.87 16.88
C PRO A 243 -8.64 -11.70 17.84
N LEU A 244 -8.64 -12.38 18.99
CA LEU A 244 -9.65 -12.18 20.03
C LEU A 244 -9.72 -10.71 20.46
N ALA A 245 -8.58 -10.07 20.75
CA ALA A 245 -8.51 -8.66 21.11
C ALA A 245 -9.06 -7.74 20.01
N ILE A 246 -8.75 -8.02 18.74
CA ILE A 246 -9.27 -7.30 17.58
C ILE A 246 -10.80 -7.32 17.54
N THR A 247 -11.44 -8.44 17.88
CA THR A 247 -12.92 -8.53 17.90
C THR A 247 -13.58 -7.59 18.92
N PHE A 248 -12.83 -7.06 19.90
CA PHE A 248 -13.33 -6.10 20.88
C PHE A 248 -13.15 -4.64 20.47
N LEU A 249 -12.40 -4.34 19.39
CA LEU A 249 -12.22 -2.97 18.88
C LEU A 249 -13.55 -2.25 18.61
N PRO A 250 -14.59 -2.87 18.01
CA PRO A 250 -15.87 -2.19 17.82
C PRO A 250 -16.57 -1.79 19.12
N ALA A 251 -16.37 -2.56 20.20
CA ALA A 251 -16.90 -2.21 21.52
C ALA A 251 -16.08 -1.07 22.16
N LEU A 252 -14.76 -1.08 21.98
CA LEU A 252 -13.87 -0.02 22.42
C LEU A 252 -14.18 1.30 21.72
N PHE A 253 -14.34 1.30 20.39
CA PHE A 253 -14.67 2.51 19.62
C PHE A 253 -16.00 3.13 20.03
N ARG A 254 -17.00 2.30 20.33
CA ARG A 254 -18.28 2.76 20.86
C ARG A 254 -18.15 3.39 22.24
N ARG A 255 -17.31 2.81 23.10
CA ARG A 255 -17.09 3.31 24.46
C ARG A 255 -16.34 4.64 24.46
N GLU A 256 -15.28 4.73 23.65
CA GLU A 256 -14.36 5.86 23.68
C GLU A 256 -14.81 7.03 22.78
N TYR A 257 -15.39 6.73 21.62
CA TYR A 257 -15.71 7.73 20.60
C TYR A 257 -17.22 7.83 20.29
N GLY A 258 -18.07 7.09 21.02
CA GLY A 258 -19.52 7.04 20.74
C GLY A 258 -19.88 6.41 19.37
N TYR A 259 -18.90 5.90 18.64
CA TYR A 259 -19.09 5.38 17.28
C TYR A 259 -19.53 3.92 17.29
N ALA A 260 -20.75 3.66 16.82
CA ALA A 260 -21.26 2.31 16.63
C ALA A 260 -20.97 1.82 15.20
N MET A 261 -20.08 0.83 15.07
CA MET A 261 -19.81 0.17 13.80
C MET A 261 -21.02 -0.63 13.30
N ASP A 262 -21.16 -0.70 11.98
CA ASP A 262 -22.14 -1.55 11.30
C ASP A 262 -22.03 -3.02 11.77
N THR A 263 -23.17 -3.66 12.01
CA THR A 263 -23.22 -5.04 12.54
C THR A 263 -22.62 -6.07 11.59
N GLY A 264 -22.71 -5.85 10.27
CA GLY A 264 -22.07 -6.68 9.26
C GLY A 264 -20.54 -6.57 9.33
N LEU A 265 -20.01 -5.36 9.47
CA LEU A 265 -18.57 -5.14 9.67
C LEU A 265 -18.06 -5.79 10.96
N VAL A 266 -18.80 -5.67 12.07
CA VAL A 266 -18.45 -6.34 13.34
C VAL A 266 -18.40 -7.86 13.17
N LEU A 267 -19.39 -8.43 12.48
CA LEU A 267 -19.40 -9.86 12.18
C LEU A 267 -18.23 -10.24 11.28
N TRP A 268 -17.94 -9.47 10.23
CA TRP A 268 -16.86 -9.73 9.29
C TRP A 268 -15.48 -9.70 9.95
N ILE A 269 -15.21 -8.70 10.81
CA ILE A 269 -14.01 -8.66 11.67
C ILE A 269 -13.90 -9.95 12.49
N THR A 270 -14.99 -10.33 13.15
CA THR A 270 -15.00 -11.51 14.02
C THR A 270 -14.78 -12.82 13.24
N VAL A 271 -15.37 -12.94 12.04
CA VAL A 271 -15.19 -14.10 11.16
C VAL A 271 -13.75 -14.22 10.70
N ALA A 272 -13.14 -13.14 10.19
CA ALA A 272 -11.74 -13.16 9.75
C ALA A 272 -10.79 -13.51 10.91
N SER A 273 -10.98 -12.89 12.08
CA SER A 273 -10.21 -13.19 13.29
C SER A 273 -10.34 -14.65 13.72
N THR A 274 -11.54 -15.23 13.57
CA THR A 274 -11.78 -16.65 13.90
C THR A 274 -11.13 -17.58 12.88
N LEU A 275 -11.23 -17.25 11.58
CA LEU A 275 -10.61 -18.05 10.53
C LEU A 275 -9.10 -18.13 10.73
N HIS A 276 -8.43 -17.00 10.99
CA HIS A 276 -6.99 -16.94 11.28
C HIS A 276 -6.61 -17.81 12.50
N ALA A 277 -7.31 -17.63 13.61
CA ALA A 277 -7.01 -18.37 14.84
C ALA A 277 -7.25 -19.88 14.71
N ALA A 278 -8.27 -20.29 13.95
CA ALA A 278 -8.52 -21.69 13.64
C ALA A 278 -7.46 -22.27 12.67
N GLY A 279 -6.97 -21.44 11.74
CA GLY A 279 -5.79 -21.69 10.91
C GLY A 279 -4.58 -22.05 11.75
N ALA A 280 -4.19 -21.13 12.63
CA ALA A 280 -3.06 -21.29 13.54
C ALA A 280 -3.24 -22.44 14.54
N PHE A 281 -4.48 -22.82 14.88
CA PHE A 281 -4.75 -23.93 15.77
C PHE A 281 -4.30 -25.26 15.19
N GLU A 282 -4.63 -25.54 13.92
CA GLU A 282 -4.18 -26.73 13.15
C GLU A 282 -4.58 -26.66 11.65
N LEU A 283 -5.52 -25.79 11.25
CA LEU A 283 -6.11 -25.85 9.90
C LEU A 283 -5.13 -25.44 8.78
N TYR A 284 -4.12 -24.62 9.07
CA TYR A 284 -3.05 -24.30 8.09
C TYR A 284 -2.27 -25.56 7.68
N GLY A 285 -1.91 -26.42 8.64
CA GLY A 285 -1.23 -27.69 8.36
C GLY A 285 -2.16 -28.77 7.81
N ALA A 286 -3.45 -28.74 8.17
CA ALA A 286 -4.41 -29.76 7.75
C ALA A 286 -4.94 -29.57 6.33
N PHE A 287 -5.09 -28.32 5.87
CA PHE A 287 -5.73 -28.00 4.60
C PHE A 287 -4.97 -26.89 3.87
N GLY A 288 -4.20 -27.24 2.84
CA GLY A 288 -3.36 -26.27 2.11
C GLY A 288 -4.09 -25.12 1.43
N TRP A 289 -5.41 -25.18 1.26
CA TRP A 289 -6.21 -24.05 0.74
C TRP A 289 -6.71 -23.10 1.84
N TYR A 290 -6.67 -23.53 3.10
CA TYR A 290 -7.28 -22.80 4.21
C TYR A 290 -6.50 -21.53 4.51
N ASP A 291 -5.19 -21.61 4.43
CA ASP A 291 -4.29 -20.48 4.55
C ASP A 291 -4.59 -19.38 3.52
N SER A 292 -4.65 -19.74 2.24
CA SER A 292 -5.11 -18.86 1.14
C SER A 292 -6.46 -18.19 1.42
N LEU A 293 -7.43 -18.93 1.99
CA LEU A 293 -8.74 -18.37 2.36
C LEU A 293 -8.60 -17.35 3.50
N ALA A 294 -7.85 -17.68 4.54
CA ALA A 294 -7.63 -16.79 5.68
C ALA A 294 -6.95 -15.49 5.25
N HIS A 295 -5.95 -15.57 4.37
CA HIS A 295 -5.26 -14.41 3.79
C HIS A 295 -6.23 -13.55 2.95
N ALA A 296 -7.00 -14.14 2.04
CA ALA A 296 -7.95 -13.38 1.23
C ALA A 296 -9.03 -12.67 2.08
N VAL A 297 -9.57 -13.35 3.09
CA VAL A 297 -10.58 -12.77 3.99
C VAL A 297 -9.97 -11.67 4.86
N SER A 298 -8.79 -11.89 5.43
CA SER A 298 -8.09 -10.89 6.25
C SER A 298 -7.69 -9.66 5.42
N ALA A 299 -7.17 -9.88 4.21
CA ALA A 299 -6.84 -8.81 3.27
C ALA A 299 -8.06 -7.96 2.87
N SER A 300 -9.26 -8.55 2.82
CA SER A 300 -10.48 -7.77 2.58
C SER A 300 -10.77 -6.76 3.72
N LEU A 301 -10.44 -7.09 4.97
CA LEU A 301 -10.53 -6.16 6.10
C LEU A 301 -9.47 -5.07 6.00
N VAL A 302 -8.22 -5.45 5.70
CA VAL A 302 -7.12 -4.50 5.47
C VAL A 302 -7.47 -3.54 4.32
N ALA A 303 -8.11 -4.03 3.27
CA ALA A 303 -8.60 -3.20 2.16
C ALA A 303 -9.66 -2.19 2.62
N GLY A 304 -10.59 -2.60 3.49
CA GLY A 304 -11.55 -1.71 4.12
C GLY A 304 -10.88 -0.62 4.96
N VAL A 305 -9.83 -0.95 5.72
CA VAL A 305 -9.02 0.02 6.46
C VAL A 305 -8.32 0.99 5.51
N GLY A 306 -7.66 0.48 4.46
CA GLY A 306 -7.01 1.31 3.44
C GLY A 306 -7.99 2.28 2.76
N TYR A 307 -9.21 1.82 2.46
CA TYR A 307 -10.27 2.67 1.92
C TYR A 307 -10.69 3.75 2.91
N ALA A 308 -10.87 3.39 4.19
CA ALA A 308 -11.23 4.33 5.24
C ALA A 308 -10.14 5.40 5.44
N VAL A 309 -8.86 5.01 5.43
CA VAL A 309 -7.71 5.93 5.48
C VAL A 309 -7.74 6.88 4.29
N ALA A 310 -7.83 6.36 3.06
CA ALA A 310 -7.89 7.20 1.86
C ALA A 310 -9.06 8.19 1.93
N ARG A 311 -10.23 7.75 2.39
CA ARG A 311 -11.41 8.60 2.52
C ARG A 311 -11.30 9.62 3.65
N ALA A 312 -10.64 9.27 4.75
CA ALA A 312 -10.38 10.19 5.85
C ALA A 312 -9.44 11.31 5.41
N VAL A 313 -8.37 10.98 4.68
CA VAL A 313 -7.44 11.97 4.11
C VAL A 313 -8.16 12.93 3.15
N GLU A 314 -8.96 12.40 2.21
CA GLU A 314 -9.76 13.25 1.29
C GLU A 314 -10.71 14.20 2.04
N ARG A 315 -11.32 13.75 3.13
CA ARG A 315 -12.32 14.55 3.85
C ARG A 315 -11.71 15.61 4.77
N HIS A 316 -10.58 15.31 5.39
CA HIS A 316 -9.99 16.17 6.42
C HIS A 316 -8.84 17.03 5.90
N SER A 317 -8.39 16.81 4.66
CA SER A 317 -7.44 17.70 4.01
C SER A 317 -8.07 18.34 2.78
N GLY A 318 -8.31 19.65 2.84
CA GLY A 318 -8.72 20.42 1.66
C GLY A 318 -7.69 20.44 0.52
N ALA A 319 -6.50 19.87 0.77
CA ALA A 319 -5.38 19.79 -0.15
C ALA A 319 -5.19 18.40 -0.79
N VAL A 320 -6.09 17.43 -0.54
CA VAL A 320 -6.03 16.09 -1.15
C VAL A 320 -7.37 15.69 -1.76
N ALA A 321 -7.36 15.40 -3.06
CA ALA A 321 -8.51 14.93 -3.79
C ALA A 321 -8.13 13.67 -4.57
N PHE A 322 -8.85 12.56 -4.38
CA PHE A 322 -8.68 11.38 -5.21
C PHE A 322 -9.85 11.13 -6.14
N ASN A 323 -9.53 10.77 -7.38
CA ASN A 323 -10.50 10.16 -8.28
C ASN A 323 -10.74 8.69 -7.89
N ARG A 324 -11.85 8.12 -8.38
CA ARG A 324 -12.26 6.76 -8.03
C ARG A 324 -11.22 5.70 -8.38
N LYS A 325 -10.57 5.84 -9.55
CA LYS A 325 -9.55 4.88 -10.02
C LYS A 325 -8.35 4.88 -9.08
N PHE A 326 -7.84 6.07 -8.74
CA PHE A 326 -6.73 6.20 -7.81
C PHE A 326 -7.07 5.61 -6.44
N ARG A 327 -8.28 5.84 -5.92
CA ARG A 327 -8.70 5.26 -4.64
C ARG A 327 -8.68 3.73 -4.67
N ALA A 328 -9.22 3.13 -5.73
CA ALA A 328 -9.18 1.68 -5.90
C ALA A 328 -7.73 1.16 -5.99
N THR A 329 -6.88 1.82 -6.79
CA THR A 329 -5.46 1.49 -6.91
C THR A 329 -4.73 1.63 -5.58
N PHE A 330 -4.96 2.72 -4.84
CA PHE A 330 -4.38 2.94 -3.52
C PHE A 330 -4.74 1.83 -2.54
N VAL A 331 -6.01 1.37 -2.53
CA VAL A 331 -6.43 0.26 -1.67
C VAL A 331 -5.66 -1.02 -1.99
N VAL A 332 -5.48 -1.35 -3.28
CA VAL A 332 -4.71 -2.54 -3.68
C VAL A 332 -3.24 -2.42 -3.27
N LEU A 333 -2.61 -1.27 -3.55
CA LEU A 333 -1.23 -1.02 -3.15
C LEU A 333 -1.04 -1.04 -1.63
N PHE A 334 -2.01 -0.49 -0.90
CA PHE A 334 -2.02 -0.49 0.57
C PHE A 334 -2.06 -1.91 1.12
N VAL A 335 -2.94 -2.76 0.60
CA VAL A 335 -3.04 -4.17 1.05
C VAL A 335 -1.77 -4.94 0.71
N LEU A 336 -1.21 -4.76 -0.49
CA LEU A 336 0.07 -5.37 -0.86
C LEU A 336 1.21 -4.93 0.07
N ALA A 337 1.30 -3.65 0.38
CA ALA A 337 2.31 -3.12 1.31
C ALA A 337 2.14 -3.67 2.72
N VAL A 338 0.89 -3.78 3.22
CA VAL A 338 0.61 -4.42 4.52
C VAL A 338 0.94 -5.90 4.48
N GLY A 339 0.66 -6.60 3.37
CA GLY A 339 1.04 -8.00 3.17
C GLY A 339 2.55 -8.18 3.27
N VAL A 340 3.34 -7.41 2.51
CA VAL A 340 4.81 -7.40 2.63
C VAL A 340 5.26 -7.07 4.06
N GLY A 341 4.60 -6.12 4.72
CA GLY A 341 4.87 -5.79 6.12
C GLY A 341 4.62 -6.97 7.06
N TRP A 342 3.57 -7.77 6.80
CA TRP A 342 3.28 -8.99 7.55
C TRP A 342 4.40 -10.01 7.39
N GLU A 343 4.81 -10.34 6.16
CA GLU A 343 5.93 -11.25 5.89
C GLU A 343 7.22 -10.85 6.63
N ILE A 344 7.52 -9.54 6.63
CA ILE A 344 8.68 -9.00 7.33
C ILE A 344 8.55 -9.22 8.85
N LEU A 345 7.35 -9.07 9.42
CA LEU A 345 7.13 -9.34 10.86
C LEU A 345 7.31 -10.81 11.18
N GLU A 346 6.87 -11.72 10.31
CA GLU A 346 7.05 -13.17 10.52
C GLU A 346 8.52 -13.56 10.49
N PHE A 347 9.24 -13.09 9.47
CA PHE A 347 10.68 -13.26 9.34
C PHE A 347 11.44 -12.67 10.54
N ALA A 348 11.07 -11.46 10.97
CA ALA A 348 11.65 -10.83 12.15
C ALA A 348 11.38 -11.65 13.42
N SER A 349 10.19 -12.25 13.56
CA SER A 349 9.86 -13.08 14.72
C SER A 349 10.72 -14.35 14.78
N GLY A 350 10.99 -14.98 13.63
CA GLY A 350 11.91 -16.11 13.53
C GLY A 350 13.35 -15.70 13.85
N GLY A 351 13.79 -14.55 13.33
CA GLY A 351 15.10 -13.98 13.65
C GLY A 351 15.28 -13.71 15.14
N ILE A 352 14.29 -13.11 15.81
CA ILE A 352 14.32 -12.87 17.25
C ILE A 352 14.39 -14.19 18.02
N ALA A 353 13.55 -15.18 17.68
CA ALA A 353 13.55 -16.49 18.33
C ALA A 353 14.91 -17.21 18.20
N SER A 354 15.61 -17.05 17.07
CA SER A 354 16.96 -17.59 16.86
C SER A 354 18.02 -17.01 17.79
N ILE A 355 17.81 -15.78 18.27
CA ILE A 355 18.75 -15.05 19.14
C ILE A 355 18.45 -15.33 20.62
N ILE A 356 17.18 -15.21 21.02
CA ILE A 356 16.79 -15.30 22.45
C ILE A 356 16.42 -16.73 22.89
N GLY A 357 16.29 -17.66 21.94
CA GLY A 357 15.79 -19.01 22.16
C GLY A 357 14.26 -19.06 22.27
N GLY A 358 13.65 -20.12 21.73
CA GLY A 358 12.21 -20.31 21.70
C GLY A 358 11.69 -20.56 20.28
N GLU A 359 10.36 -20.61 20.15
CA GLU A 359 9.70 -20.73 18.85
C GLU A 359 9.32 -19.35 18.30
N ALA A 360 9.29 -19.23 16.98
CA ALA A 360 8.80 -18.03 16.33
C ALA A 360 7.33 -17.81 16.69
N VAL A 361 7.01 -16.58 17.12
CA VAL A 361 5.63 -16.22 17.50
C VAL A 361 4.72 -16.16 16.28
N LEU A 362 5.26 -15.81 15.12
CA LEU A 362 4.58 -15.87 13.84
C LEU A 362 5.34 -16.89 12.97
N ALA A 363 4.62 -17.86 12.42
CA ALA A 363 5.24 -18.92 11.64
C ALA A 363 5.37 -18.47 10.18
N GLN A 364 6.56 -18.63 9.61
CA GLN A 364 6.79 -18.46 8.17
C GLN A 364 7.24 -19.80 7.60
N TYR A 365 6.49 -20.39 6.67
CA TYR A 365 6.73 -21.78 6.27
C TYR A 365 7.72 -21.93 5.10
N GLY A 366 7.76 -20.98 4.16
CA GLY A 366 8.67 -21.07 3.01
C GLY A 366 8.43 -20.00 1.93
N THR A 367 9.19 -20.06 0.83
CA THR A 367 9.03 -19.11 -0.28
C THR A 367 7.66 -19.23 -0.97
N SER A 368 7.16 -20.46 -1.15
CA SER A 368 5.83 -20.68 -1.76
C SER A 368 4.69 -20.12 -0.92
N ASP A 369 4.88 -20.08 0.40
CA ASP A 369 3.92 -19.61 1.40
C ASP A 369 3.82 -18.09 1.30
N ILE A 370 4.95 -17.38 1.45
CA ILE A 370 5.09 -15.93 1.24
C ILE A 370 4.41 -15.48 -0.06
N VAL A 371 4.68 -16.19 -1.17
CA VAL A 371 4.12 -15.83 -2.48
C VAL A 371 2.62 -16.10 -2.54
N ASN A 372 2.16 -17.22 -2.00
CA ASN A 372 0.74 -17.55 -1.92
C ASN A 372 -0.03 -16.49 -1.11
N ASP A 373 0.54 -16.04 0.00
CA ASP A 373 -0.03 -15.02 0.87
C ASP A 373 -0.18 -13.69 0.16
N LEU A 374 0.87 -13.23 -0.52
CA LEU A 374 0.82 -12.01 -1.34
C LEU A 374 -0.22 -12.12 -2.47
N VAL A 375 -0.35 -13.28 -3.11
CA VAL A 375 -1.35 -13.53 -4.16
C VAL A 375 -2.77 -13.46 -3.58
N PHE A 376 -3.06 -14.17 -2.51
CA PHE A 376 -4.41 -14.19 -1.93
C PHE A 376 -4.75 -12.87 -1.20
N ASN A 377 -3.75 -12.16 -0.67
CA ASN A 377 -3.90 -10.78 -0.23
C ASN A 377 -4.34 -9.87 -1.39
N THR A 378 -3.73 -10.03 -2.57
CA THR A 378 -4.13 -9.29 -3.77
C THR A 378 -5.56 -9.63 -4.20
N VAL A 379 -5.96 -10.91 -4.15
CA VAL A 379 -7.34 -11.32 -4.45
C VAL A 379 -8.34 -10.63 -3.51
N GLY A 380 -8.09 -10.66 -2.20
CA GLY A 380 -8.91 -9.96 -1.21
C GLY A 380 -9.01 -8.46 -1.48
N ALA A 381 -7.88 -7.82 -1.82
CA ALA A 381 -7.83 -6.41 -2.16
C ALA A 381 -8.65 -6.07 -3.41
N LEU A 382 -8.52 -6.86 -4.48
CA LEU A 382 -9.23 -6.65 -5.74
C LEU A 382 -10.74 -6.83 -5.59
N VAL A 383 -11.18 -7.82 -4.80
CA VAL A 383 -12.61 -8.01 -4.49
C VAL A 383 -13.17 -6.76 -3.83
N VAL A 384 -12.49 -6.21 -2.82
CA VAL A 384 -12.95 -4.99 -2.12
C VAL A 384 -12.85 -3.75 -3.00
N ALA A 385 -11.75 -3.57 -3.73
CA ALA A 385 -11.57 -2.44 -4.64
C ALA A 385 -12.64 -2.44 -5.75
N GLY A 386 -12.94 -3.61 -6.33
CA GLY A 386 -14.01 -3.79 -7.31
C GLY A 386 -15.39 -3.53 -6.73
N TRP A 387 -15.70 -4.09 -5.56
CA TRP A 387 -16.99 -3.89 -4.89
C TRP A 387 -17.23 -2.42 -4.51
N SER A 388 -16.19 -1.74 -4.01
CA SER A 388 -16.23 -0.31 -3.66
C SER A 388 -16.48 0.57 -4.88
N THR A 389 -16.07 0.14 -6.08
CA THR A 389 -16.30 0.86 -7.34
C THR A 389 -17.73 0.60 -7.85
N ALA A 390 -18.16 -0.66 -7.87
CA ALA A 390 -19.45 -1.08 -8.44
C ALA A 390 -20.68 -0.65 -7.60
N HIS A 391 -20.60 -0.67 -6.27
CA HIS A 391 -21.75 -0.35 -5.41
C HIS A 391 -22.26 1.09 -5.62
N PHE A 392 -21.36 2.05 -5.85
CA PHE A 392 -21.76 3.44 -6.11
C PHE A 392 -22.24 3.68 -7.55
N GLU A 393 -21.74 2.94 -8.54
CA GLU A 393 -22.23 3.01 -9.94
C GLU A 393 -23.65 2.46 -10.07
N GLY A 394 -23.92 1.30 -9.45
CA GLY A 394 -25.26 0.70 -9.46
C GLY A 394 -26.30 1.54 -8.72
N LEU A 395 -25.92 2.19 -7.61
CA LEU A 395 -26.82 3.08 -6.88
C LEU A 395 -27.08 4.39 -7.64
N ALA A 396 -26.03 4.99 -8.21
CA ALA A 396 -26.14 6.20 -9.01
C ALA A 396 -27.00 5.95 -10.26
N ALA A 397 -26.75 4.88 -11.01
CA ALA A 397 -27.54 4.53 -12.20
C ALA A 397 -29.02 4.27 -11.87
N ARG A 398 -29.32 3.63 -10.73
CA ARG A 398 -30.69 3.41 -10.26
C ARG A 398 -31.39 4.69 -9.83
N LEU A 399 -30.66 5.65 -9.26
CA LEU A 399 -31.19 6.97 -8.90
C LEU A 399 -31.42 7.83 -10.14
N THR A 400 -30.47 7.91 -11.06
CA THR A 400 -30.61 8.63 -12.33
C THR A 400 -31.74 8.04 -13.17
N GLY A 401 -31.90 6.72 -13.20
CA GLY A 401 -33.02 6.05 -13.87
C GLY A 401 -34.39 6.20 -13.18
N ARG A 402 -34.43 6.62 -11.91
CA ARG A 402 -35.67 6.98 -11.20
C ARG A 402 -36.00 8.46 -11.38
N VAL A 403 -35.01 9.35 -11.31
CA VAL A 403 -35.19 10.78 -11.59
C VAL A 403 -35.57 10.99 -13.05
N GLY A 404 -34.91 10.29 -13.98
CA GLY A 404 -35.27 10.32 -15.40
C GLY A 404 -36.73 9.96 -15.66
N ARG A 405 -37.28 8.96 -14.95
CA ARG A 405 -38.70 8.57 -15.02
C ARG A 405 -39.67 9.56 -14.33
N LEU A 406 -39.16 10.42 -13.45
CA LEU A 406 -39.96 11.48 -12.82
C LEU A 406 -39.95 12.77 -13.65
N THR A 407 -38.92 12.97 -14.48
CA THR A 407 -38.79 14.13 -15.36
C THR A 407 -39.27 13.87 -16.80
N SER A 408 -39.27 12.62 -17.25
CA SER A 408 -39.97 12.20 -18.47
C SER A 408 -41.37 11.75 -18.07
N GLY A 409 -42.32 12.68 -18.13
CA GLY A 409 -43.71 12.41 -17.82
C GLY A 409 -44.36 11.56 -18.91
N ASP A 410 -44.27 10.23 -18.77
CA ASP A 410 -45.19 9.26 -19.35
C ASP A 410 -45.89 8.47 -18.23
#